data_AF-A0A504M2L6-F1
#
_entry.id   AF-A0A504M2L6-F1
#
_cell.length_a   1.000
_cell.length_b   1.000
_cell.length_c   1.000
_cell.angle_alpha   90.00
_cell.angle_beta   90.00
_cell.angle_gamma   90.00
#
_symmetry.space_group_name_H-M   'P 1'
#
loop_
_entity.id
_entity.type
_entity.pdbx_description
1 polymer ?
#
loop_
_entity_poly.entity_id
_entity_poly.type
_entity_poly.pdbx_seq_one_letter_code
_entity_poly.pdbx_strand_id
1 'polypeptide(L)'
;MLRTLLALWLAAFVAVGAGWARTPTDIEKQALSATVEEFKAAFGANDMGHVFGMTSPKILDYIATSSGLTIDQLQTQMQAAWADVQKRVTVESFRMDLAAVRYLEREDGTPYAFLPTETVMSVDKDGHKQRFVAHSQTLALLEGSQWYLVRVDEPKQLTIVRKIYPEFEKVEFPQGTMEALD
;
A
#
# COMPACT_ATOMS: atom_id res chain seq x y z
N MET A 1 60.01 9.98 38.01
CA MET A 1 59.93 10.07 36.54
C MET A 1 58.96 9.00 36.10
N LEU A 2 57.69 9.35 35.90
CA LEU A 2 57.07 9.75 34.63
C LEU A 2 56.28 8.56 34.04
N ARG A 3 54.97 8.59 34.31
CA ARG A 3 53.84 8.29 33.40
C ARG A 3 53.96 7.04 32.50
N THR A 4 53.06 6.07 32.72
CA THR A 4 51.92 5.88 31.80
C THR A 4 50.88 4.92 32.41
N LEU A 5 49.69 5.47 32.62
CA LEU A 5 48.43 4.74 32.75
C LEU A 5 48.09 4.15 31.38
N LEU A 6 47.62 2.90 31.32
CA LEU A 6 46.74 2.47 30.25
C LEU A 6 45.56 1.72 30.89
N ALA A 7 44.51 2.50 31.19
CA ALA A 7 43.21 1.98 31.54
C ALA A 7 42.60 1.34 30.29
N LEU A 8 42.42 0.01 30.31
CA LEU A 8 41.58 -0.68 29.35
C LEU A 8 40.12 -0.35 29.67
N TRP A 9 39.60 0.68 29.00
CA TRP A 9 38.17 0.88 28.87
C TRP A 9 37.63 -0.14 27.86
N LEU A 10 37.01 -1.20 28.38
CA LEU A 10 36.20 -2.11 27.58
C LEU A 10 34.90 -1.38 27.22
N ALA A 11 34.90 -0.69 26.09
CA ALA A 11 33.68 -0.15 25.52
C ALA A 11 32.82 -1.32 25.03
N ALA A 12 31.87 -1.75 25.86
CA ALA A 12 30.75 -2.56 25.42
C ALA A 12 29.87 -1.69 24.53
N PHE A 13 30.17 -1.67 23.24
CA PHE A 13 29.25 -1.19 22.22
C PHE A 13 28.09 -2.18 22.19
N VAL A 14 26.97 -1.85 22.86
CA VAL A 14 25.70 -2.51 22.57
C VAL A 14 25.34 -2.08 21.16
N ALA A 15 25.58 -2.97 20.19
CA ALA A 15 25.09 -2.84 18.84
C ALA A 15 23.56 -2.94 18.86
N VAL A 16 22.87 -1.83 19.16
CA VAL A 16 21.47 -1.65 18.75
C VAL A 16 21.52 -1.32 17.26
N GLY A 17 21.62 -2.35 16.42
CA GLY A 17 21.95 -2.11 15.02
C GLY A 17 22.01 -3.38 14.16
N ALA A 18 21.00 -4.22 14.30
CA ALA A 18 20.60 -5.16 13.26
C ALA A 18 19.10 -5.36 13.46
N GLY A 19 18.28 -4.64 12.69
CA GLY A 19 16.83 -4.84 12.67
C GLY A 19 16.55 -6.26 12.21
N TRP A 20 16.25 -7.14 13.17
CA TRP A 20 15.65 -8.40 12.85
C TRP A 20 14.22 -8.08 12.47
N ALA A 21 13.90 -8.10 11.18
CA ALA A 21 12.95 -9.08 10.67
C ALA A 21 11.75 -9.38 11.58
N ARG A 22 11.06 -8.41 12.18
CA ARG A 22 9.98 -8.63 13.12
C ARG A 22 8.77 -9.04 12.31
N THR A 23 8.32 -10.24 12.58
CA THR A 23 7.02 -10.69 12.10
C THR A 23 5.95 -9.79 12.76
N PRO A 24 4.93 -9.32 12.03
CA PRO A 24 3.82 -8.64 12.66
C PRO A 24 3.18 -9.54 13.73
N THR A 25 2.76 -8.91 14.81
CA THR A 25 2.03 -9.57 15.90
C THR A 25 0.69 -10.11 15.40
N ASP A 26 0.10 -11.04 16.15
CA ASP A 26 -1.22 -11.59 15.77
C ASP A 26 -2.31 -10.51 15.77
N ILE A 27 -2.21 -9.51 16.65
CA ILE A 27 -3.09 -8.33 16.67
C ILE A 27 -2.93 -7.53 15.38
N GLU A 28 -1.70 -7.25 14.94
CA GLU A 28 -1.43 -6.54 13.69
C GLU A 28 -1.94 -7.34 12.48
N LYS A 29 -1.75 -8.66 12.44
CA LYS A 29 -2.28 -9.51 11.36
C LYS A 29 -3.81 -9.53 11.32
N GLN A 30 -4.45 -9.59 12.48
CA GLN A 30 -5.90 -9.52 12.59
C GLN A 30 -6.42 -8.17 12.14
N ALA A 31 -5.74 -7.08 12.52
CA ALA A 31 -6.08 -5.74 12.07
C ALA A 31 -5.96 -5.62 10.53
N LEU A 32 -4.89 -6.17 9.92
CA LEU A 32 -4.76 -6.18 8.46
C LEU A 32 -5.92 -6.94 7.80
N SER A 33 -6.26 -8.10 8.34
CA SER A 33 -7.36 -8.91 7.82
C SER A 33 -8.70 -8.15 7.88
N ALA A 34 -8.96 -7.46 8.99
CA ALA A 34 -10.14 -6.61 9.14
C ALA A 34 -10.15 -5.45 8.14
N THR A 35 -9.04 -4.74 7.98
CA THR A 35 -8.88 -3.66 7.00
C THR A 35 -9.11 -4.16 5.56
N VAL A 36 -8.63 -5.36 5.22
CA VAL A 36 -8.85 -5.93 3.88
C VAL A 36 -10.33 -6.28 3.64
N GLU A 37 -11.01 -6.86 4.63
CA GLU A 37 -12.44 -7.15 4.49
C GLU A 37 -13.29 -5.88 4.43
N GLU A 38 -12.95 -4.86 5.22
CA GLU A 38 -13.58 -3.53 5.16
C GLU A 38 -13.38 -2.87 3.79
N PHE A 39 -12.17 -2.95 3.23
CA PHE A 39 -11.87 -2.43 1.90
C PHE A 39 -12.70 -3.14 0.83
N LYS A 40 -12.75 -4.48 0.87
CA LYS A 40 -13.54 -5.28 -0.08
C LYS A 40 -15.02 -4.93 0.00
N ALA A 41 -15.55 -4.76 1.20
CA ALA A 41 -16.94 -4.36 1.41
C ALA A 41 -17.22 -2.96 0.84
N ALA A 42 -16.39 -1.97 1.17
CA ALA A 42 -16.52 -0.61 0.66
C ALA A 42 -16.38 -0.54 -0.86
N PHE A 43 -15.39 -1.22 -1.43
CA PHE A 43 -15.16 -1.28 -2.86
C PHE A 43 -16.33 -1.95 -3.60
N GLY A 44 -16.82 -3.09 -3.10
CA GLY A 44 -17.98 -3.79 -3.66
C GLY A 44 -19.29 -3.01 -3.54
N ALA A 45 -19.46 -2.21 -2.48
CA ALA A 45 -20.60 -1.32 -2.28
C ALA A 45 -20.50 0.00 -3.08
N ASN A 46 -19.42 0.18 -3.84
CA ASN A 46 -19.09 1.44 -4.54
C ASN A 46 -18.90 2.65 -3.61
N ASP A 47 -18.58 2.42 -2.33
CA ASP A 47 -18.30 3.48 -1.36
C ASP A 47 -16.86 3.97 -1.50
N MET A 48 -16.62 4.76 -2.54
CA MET A 48 -15.29 5.31 -2.82
C MET A 48 -14.84 6.35 -1.79
N GLY A 49 -15.77 6.92 -1.01
CA GLY A 49 -15.41 7.80 0.10
C GLY A 49 -14.72 7.01 1.21
N HIS A 50 -15.27 5.85 1.55
CA HIS A 50 -14.66 4.96 2.50
C HIS A 50 -13.33 4.40 1.99
N VAL A 51 -13.27 3.90 0.74
CA VAL A 51 -12.02 3.44 0.11
C VAL A 51 -10.93 4.53 0.14
N PHE A 52 -11.28 5.79 -0.13
CA PHE A 52 -10.35 6.91 -0.03
C PHE A 52 -9.75 7.05 1.37
N GLY A 53 -10.60 6.96 2.40
CA GLY A 53 -10.20 7.06 3.81
C GLY A 53 -9.28 5.92 4.30
N MET A 54 -9.18 4.82 3.54
CA MET A 54 -8.27 3.70 3.83
C MET A 54 -6.87 3.91 3.26
N THR A 55 -6.64 5.02 2.55
CA THR A 55 -5.30 5.46 2.12
C THR A 55 -4.60 6.19 3.25
N SER A 56 -3.26 6.09 3.35
CA SER A 56 -2.52 6.79 4.40
C SER A 56 -2.77 8.30 4.35
N PRO A 57 -3.03 8.95 5.51
CA PRO A 57 -3.15 10.40 5.60
C PRO A 57 -1.93 11.13 5.05
N LYS A 58 -0.72 10.57 5.17
CA LYS A 58 0.50 11.19 4.61
C LYS A 58 0.47 11.24 3.08
N ILE A 59 -0.06 10.19 2.45
CA ILE A 59 -0.26 10.14 1.00
C ILE A 59 -1.30 11.15 0.56
N LEU A 60 -2.45 11.19 1.25
CA LEU A 60 -3.52 12.12 0.93
C LEU A 60 -3.06 13.58 1.08
N ASP A 61 -2.35 13.89 2.17
CA ASP A 61 -1.80 15.22 2.44
C ASP A 61 -0.77 15.66 1.39
N TYR A 62 0.13 14.75 1.00
CA TYR A 62 1.10 15.02 -0.07
C TYR A 62 0.41 15.30 -1.41
N ILE A 63 -0.56 14.48 -1.80
CA ILE A 63 -1.30 14.66 -3.06
C ILE A 63 -2.07 15.98 -3.03
N ALA A 64 -2.81 16.25 -1.95
CA ALA A 64 -3.57 17.48 -1.76
C ALA A 64 -2.64 18.72 -1.88
N THR A 65 -1.56 18.74 -1.11
CA THR A 65 -0.57 19.84 -1.13
C THR A 65 0.07 20.02 -2.51
N SER A 66 0.49 18.92 -3.15
CA SER A 66 1.15 18.99 -4.46
C SER A 66 0.24 19.42 -5.61
N SER A 67 -1.08 19.21 -5.47
CA SER A 67 -2.09 19.60 -6.45
C SER A 67 -2.75 20.93 -6.15
N GLY A 68 -2.46 21.55 -4.99
CA GLY A 68 -3.12 22.78 -4.54
C GLY A 68 -4.60 22.57 -4.19
N LEU A 69 -4.99 21.34 -3.85
CA LEU A 69 -6.35 20.96 -3.49
C LEU A 69 -6.45 20.72 -1.98
N THR A 70 -7.66 20.83 -1.43
CA THR A 70 -7.97 20.27 -0.11
C THR A 70 -8.21 18.75 -0.20
N ILE A 71 -8.13 18.06 0.93
CA ILE A 71 -8.42 16.61 0.99
C ILE A 71 -9.86 16.32 0.53
N ASP A 72 -10.83 17.14 0.92
CA ASP A 72 -12.24 16.98 0.50
C ASP A 72 -12.41 17.15 -1.02
N GLN A 73 -11.68 18.10 -1.61
CA GLN A 73 -11.67 18.30 -3.07
C GLN A 73 -11.04 17.10 -3.77
N LEU A 74 -9.95 16.56 -3.22
CA LEU A 74 -9.30 15.36 -3.75
C LEU A 74 -10.24 14.15 -3.70
N GLN A 75 -10.93 13.93 -2.58
CA GLN A 75 -11.93 12.88 -2.43
C GLN A 75 -13.04 13.03 -3.49
N THR A 76 -13.59 14.23 -3.62
CA THR A 76 -14.66 14.52 -4.60
C THR A 76 -14.21 14.24 -6.03
N GLN A 77 -13.00 14.67 -6.40
CA GLN A 77 -12.45 14.41 -7.73
C GLN A 77 -12.22 12.93 -7.99
N MET A 78 -11.73 12.18 -6.99
CA MET A 78 -11.51 10.74 -7.13
C MET A 78 -12.83 9.98 -7.30
N GLN A 79 -13.86 10.35 -6.53
CA GLN A 79 -15.21 9.79 -6.69
C GLN A 79 -15.77 10.07 -8.09
N ALA A 80 -15.62 11.29 -8.60
CA ALA A 80 -16.06 11.64 -9.95
C ALA A 80 -15.29 10.88 -11.05
N ALA A 81 -13.96 10.74 -10.90
CA ALA A 81 -13.14 9.98 -11.82
C ALA A 81 -13.54 8.50 -11.85
N TRP A 82 -13.79 7.91 -10.68
CA TRP A 82 -14.27 6.53 -10.58
C TRP A 82 -15.65 6.34 -11.24
N ALA A 83 -16.58 7.27 -11.00
CA ALA A 83 -17.89 7.23 -11.65
C ALA A 83 -17.79 7.32 -13.19
N ASP A 84 -16.82 8.06 -13.74
CA ASP A 84 -16.58 8.09 -15.19
C ASP A 84 -16.02 6.76 -15.72
N VAL A 85 -15.08 6.16 -15.00
CA VAL A 85 -14.53 4.82 -15.31
C VAL A 85 -15.66 3.79 -15.37
N GLN A 86 -16.59 3.82 -14.41
CA GLN A 86 -17.70 2.87 -14.34
C GLN A 86 -18.70 2.97 -15.49
N LYS A 87 -18.71 4.06 -16.27
CA LYS A 87 -19.54 4.15 -17.48
C LYS A 87 -19.10 3.17 -18.56
N ARG A 88 -17.84 2.74 -18.52
CA ARG A 88 -17.21 1.90 -19.54
C ARG A 88 -16.62 0.61 -18.97
N VAL A 89 -16.32 0.57 -17.68
CA VAL A 89 -15.70 -0.57 -17.01
C VAL A 89 -16.67 -1.12 -15.98
N THR A 90 -16.97 -2.42 -16.06
CA THR A 90 -17.65 -3.15 -15.00
C THR A 90 -16.63 -4.03 -14.30
N VAL A 91 -16.50 -3.89 -12.98
CA VAL A 91 -15.72 -4.84 -12.18
C VAL A 91 -16.60 -6.07 -11.93
N GLU A 92 -16.17 -7.22 -12.43
CA GLU A 92 -16.89 -8.49 -12.29
C GLU A 92 -16.48 -9.21 -11.00
N SER A 93 -15.18 -9.17 -10.66
CA SER A 93 -14.69 -9.70 -9.39
C SER A 93 -13.45 -8.94 -8.93
N PHE A 94 -13.30 -8.87 -7.61
CA PHE A 94 -12.16 -8.27 -6.94
C PHE A 94 -11.72 -9.18 -5.79
N ARG A 95 -10.42 -9.47 -5.72
CA ARG A 95 -9.84 -10.37 -4.71
C ARG A 95 -8.55 -9.79 -4.16
N MET A 96 -8.39 -9.87 -2.84
CA MET A 96 -7.14 -9.64 -2.14
C MET A 96 -6.79 -10.91 -1.37
N ASP A 97 -5.62 -11.47 -1.65
CA ASP A 97 -5.22 -12.79 -1.14
C ASP A 97 -4.50 -12.68 0.21
N LEU A 98 -5.28 -12.77 1.30
CA LEU A 98 -4.73 -12.81 2.65
C LEU A 98 -3.92 -14.09 2.94
N ALA A 99 -4.15 -15.19 2.21
CA ALA A 99 -3.40 -16.43 2.41
C ALA A 99 -2.01 -16.36 1.78
N ALA A 100 -1.85 -15.57 0.72
CA ALA A 100 -0.59 -15.33 0.02
C ALA A 100 0.07 -13.99 0.39
N VAL A 101 -0.32 -13.38 1.51
CA VAL A 101 0.28 -12.14 1.99
C VAL A 101 1.76 -12.33 2.30
N ARG A 102 2.58 -11.38 1.88
CA ARG A 102 4.01 -11.35 2.19
C ARG A 102 4.32 -10.20 3.14
N TYR A 103 4.69 -10.53 4.36
CA TYR A 103 5.14 -9.56 5.36
C TYR A 103 6.64 -9.30 5.23
N LEU A 104 7.01 -8.04 5.38
CA LEU A 104 8.37 -7.53 5.36
C LEU A 104 8.51 -6.45 6.44
N GLU A 105 9.72 -5.94 6.60
CA GLU A 105 10.08 -4.96 7.63
C GLU A 105 10.81 -3.77 7.01
N ARG A 106 10.49 -2.57 7.50
CA ARG A 106 11.23 -1.34 7.24
C ARG A 106 12.45 -1.25 8.16
N GLU A 107 13.41 -0.37 7.84
CA GLU A 107 14.64 -0.21 8.64
C GLU A 107 14.41 0.07 10.13
N ASP A 108 13.26 0.66 10.48
CA ASP A 108 12.87 0.99 11.86
C ASP A 108 12.19 -0.16 12.64
N GLY A 109 12.04 -1.34 12.03
CA GLY A 109 11.33 -2.47 12.63
C GLY A 109 9.83 -2.50 12.34
N THR A 110 9.27 -1.52 11.63
CA THR A 110 7.82 -1.49 11.35
C THR A 110 7.48 -2.46 10.22
N PRO A 111 6.53 -3.39 10.40
CA PRO A 111 6.13 -4.30 9.37
C PRO A 111 5.34 -3.58 8.29
N TYR A 112 5.47 -4.07 7.06
CA TYR A 112 4.60 -3.75 5.94
C TYR A 112 4.26 -5.05 5.21
N ALA A 113 3.24 -5.03 4.37
CA ALA A 113 2.83 -6.23 3.66
C ALA A 113 2.57 -5.97 2.19
N PHE A 114 2.77 -7.01 1.38
CA PHE A 114 2.29 -7.07 0.00
C PHE A 114 1.16 -8.09 -0.08
N LEU A 115 0.02 -7.64 -0.56
CA LEU A 115 -1.15 -8.47 -0.80
C LEU A 115 -1.32 -8.68 -2.30
N PRO A 116 -1.26 -9.92 -2.78
CA PRO A 116 -1.68 -10.22 -4.14
C PRO A 116 -3.13 -9.79 -4.35
N THR A 117 -3.34 -9.01 -5.41
CA THR A 117 -4.64 -8.44 -5.76
C THR A 117 -4.98 -8.84 -7.19
N GLU A 118 -6.23 -9.24 -7.40
CA GLU A 118 -6.74 -9.65 -8.70
C GLU A 118 -8.06 -8.95 -8.96
N THR A 119 -8.21 -8.40 -10.17
CA THR A 119 -9.44 -7.77 -10.61
C THR A 119 -9.82 -8.34 -11.96
N VAL A 120 -11.02 -8.90 -12.06
CA VAL A 120 -11.64 -9.25 -13.33
C VAL A 120 -12.61 -8.14 -13.68
N MET A 121 -12.49 -7.61 -14.89
CA MET A 121 -13.29 -6.49 -15.35
C MET A 121 -13.67 -6.66 -16.83
N SER A 122 -14.84 -6.15 -17.20
CA SER A 122 -15.24 -6.00 -18.60
C SER A 122 -15.19 -4.54 -19.01
N VAL A 123 -14.57 -4.25 -20.15
CA VAL A 123 -14.56 -2.92 -20.76
C VAL A 123 -15.48 -2.93 -21.97
N ASP A 124 -16.44 -2.01 -21.99
CA ASP A 124 -17.26 -1.73 -23.16
C ASP A 124 -16.53 -0.73 -24.07
N LYS A 125 -16.23 -1.17 -25.28
CA LYS A 125 -15.70 -0.35 -26.35
C LYS A 125 -16.63 -0.43 -27.55
N ASP A 126 -17.41 0.64 -27.73
CA ASP A 126 -18.35 0.81 -28.85
C ASP A 126 -19.36 -0.35 -28.99
N GLY A 127 -19.85 -0.88 -27.86
CA GLY A 127 -20.81 -1.98 -27.81
C GLY A 127 -20.18 -3.37 -27.79
N HIS A 128 -18.85 -3.46 -27.85
CA HIS A 128 -18.11 -4.71 -27.68
C HIS A 128 -17.55 -4.79 -26.27
N LYS A 129 -18.01 -5.80 -25.51
CA LYS A 129 -17.45 -6.10 -24.19
C LYS A 129 -16.24 -7.00 -24.32
N GLN A 130 -15.07 -6.51 -23.92
CA GLN A 130 -13.86 -7.31 -23.74
C GLN A 130 -13.61 -7.52 -22.25
N ARG A 131 -13.38 -8.76 -21.84
CA ARG A 131 -13.02 -9.10 -20.46
C ARG A 131 -11.51 -9.09 -20.28
N PHE A 132 -11.06 -8.68 -19.10
CA PHE A 132 -9.67 -8.63 -18.71
C PHE A 132 -9.50 -9.14 -17.29
N VAL A 133 -8.37 -9.78 -17.03
CA VAL A 133 -7.86 -10.01 -15.68
C VAL A 133 -6.64 -9.13 -15.45
N ALA A 134 -6.62 -8.43 -14.32
CA ALA A 134 -5.47 -7.68 -13.86
C ALA A 134 -4.91 -8.32 -12.58
N HIS A 135 -3.62 -8.61 -12.57
CA HIS A 135 -2.90 -9.07 -11.40
C HIS A 135 -1.98 -7.96 -10.91
N SER A 136 -2.01 -7.66 -9.61
CA SER A 136 -1.17 -6.64 -9.01
C SER A 136 -0.80 -7.01 -7.57
N GLN A 137 -0.08 -6.11 -6.90
CA GLN A 137 0.10 -6.14 -5.46
C GLN A 137 -0.46 -4.86 -4.86
N THR A 138 -1.16 -4.99 -3.75
CA THR A 138 -1.48 -3.88 -2.86
C THR A 138 -0.45 -3.84 -1.74
N LEU A 139 0.17 -2.67 -1.55
CA LEU A 139 1.02 -2.39 -0.40
C LEU A 139 0.13 -2.06 0.80
N ALA A 140 0.31 -2.78 1.90
CA ALA A 140 -0.26 -2.43 3.20
C ALA A 140 0.80 -1.80 4.09
N LEU A 141 0.53 -0.59 4.55
CA LEU A 141 1.39 0.22 5.40
C LEU A 141 0.83 0.23 6.82
N LEU A 142 1.60 -0.26 7.78
CA LEU A 142 1.29 -0.03 9.18
C LEU A 142 1.77 1.36 9.60
N GLU A 143 0.87 2.19 10.11
CA GLU A 143 1.22 3.43 10.78
C GLU A 143 0.51 3.49 12.13
N GLY A 144 1.29 3.54 13.22
CA GLY A 144 0.75 3.31 14.56
C GLY A 144 0.17 1.90 14.67
N SER A 145 -1.15 1.82 14.91
CA SER A 145 -1.88 0.55 15.00
C SER A 145 -2.84 0.33 13.83
N GLN A 146 -2.77 1.14 12.78
CA GLN A 146 -3.70 1.09 11.64
C GLN A 146 -2.99 0.70 10.35
N TRP A 147 -3.65 -0.15 9.57
CA TRP A 147 -3.21 -0.53 8.23
C TRP A 147 -3.86 0.38 7.19
N TYR A 148 -3.04 0.87 6.27
CA TYR A 148 -3.48 1.63 5.11
C TYR A 148 -3.14 0.86 3.84
N LEU A 149 -4.05 0.91 2.87
CA LEU A 149 -3.92 0.15 1.63
C LEU A 149 -3.57 1.09 0.48
N VAL A 150 -2.51 0.75 -0.25
CA VAL A 150 -1.99 1.56 -1.34
C VAL A 150 -1.76 0.67 -2.55
N ARG A 151 -2.38 1.02 -3.67
CA ARG A 151 -2.07 0.40 -4.96
C ARG A 151 -0.71 0.90 -5.44
N VAL A 152 0.10 -0.01 -5.96
CA VAL A 152 1.49 0.25 -6.36
C VAL A 152 1.80 -0.30 -7.76
N ASP A 153 0.75 -0.53 -8.55
CA ASP A 153 0.83 -1.08 -9.91
C ASP A 153 1.25 -0.04 -10.95
N GLU A 154 1.12 1.25 -10.67
CA GLU A 154 1.52 2.32 -11.58
C GLU A 154 2.81 3.05 -11.14
N PRO A 155 3.74 3.35 -12.07
CA PRO A 155 4.99 4.05 -11.76
C PRO A 155 4.80 5.40 -11.05
N LYS A 156 3.72 6.14 -11.37
CA LYS A 156 3.41 7.42 -10.72
C LYS A 156 3.04 7.23 -9.26
N GLN A 157 2.23 6.23 -8.94
CA GLN A 157 1.83 5.90 -7.57
C GLN A 157 3.05 5.48 -6.74
N LEU A 158 3.91 4.63 -7.32
CA LEU A 158 5.15 4.21 -6.68
C LEU A 158 6.11 5.39 -6.42
N THR A 159 6.18 6.36 -7.33
CA THR A 159 6.98 7.58 -7.13
C THR A 159 6.49 8.38 -5.93
N ILE A 160 5.17 8.51 -5.75
CA ILE A 160 4.59 9.19 -4.58
C ILE A 160 4.92 8.42 -3.30
N VAL A 161 4.73 7.10 -3.30
CA VAL A 161 5.08 6.24 -2.14
C VAL A 161 6.53 6.44 -1.74
N ARG A 162 7.49 6.37 -2.68
CA ARG A 162 8.92 6.54 -2.38
C ARG A 162 9.30 7.92 -1.90
N LYS A 163 8.58 8.97 -2.30
CA LYS A 163 8.81 10.33 -1.77
C LYS A 163 8.37 10.48 -0.31
N ILE A 164 7.31 9.79 0.08
CA ILE A 164 6.72 9.88 1.43
C ILE A 164 7.39 8.89 2.38
N TYR A 165 7.80 7.74 1.85
CA TYR A 165 8.43 6.64 2.54
C TYR A 165 9.76 6.30 1.83
N PRO A 166 10.84 7.07 2.06
CA PRO A 166 12.13 6.86 1.42
C PRO A 166 12.71 5.46 1.65
N GLU A 167 12.29 4.76 2.71
CA GLU A 167 12.67 3.37 2.98
C GLU A 167 12.28 2.40 1.86
N PHE A 168 11.31 2.75 1.01
CA PHE A 168 10.89 1.94 -0.15
C PHE A 168 11.69 2.21 -1.43
N GLU A 169 12.71 3.08 -1.41
CA GLU A 169 13.54 3.36 -2.60
C GLU A 169 14.20 2.08 -3.16
N LYS A 170 14.67 1.22 -2.28
CA LYS A 170 15.37 -0.03 -2.63
C LYS A 170 14.46 -1.26 -2.68
N VAL A 171 13.17 -1.07 -2.36
CA VAL A 171 12.20 -2.17 -2.42
C VAL A 171 11.73 -2.35 -3.85
N GLU A 172 11.82 -3.58 -4.33
CA GLU A 172 11.25 -3.98 -5.61
C GLU A 172 9.74 -4.17 -5.47
N PHE A 173 9.00 -3.46 -6.31
CA PHE A 173 7.56 -3.58 -6.44
C PHE A 173 7.28 -4.33 -7.74
N PRO A 174 6.66 -5.50 -7.70
CA PRO A 174 6.29 -6.20 -8.93
C PRO A 174 5.29 -5.35 -9.70
N GLN A 175 5.50 -5.24 -11.00
CA GLN A 175 4.56 -4.54 -11.88
C GLN A 175 3.28 -5.36 -12.01
N GLY A 176 2.15 -4.65 -12.10
CA GLY A 176 0.90 -5.31 -12.43
C GLY A 176 0.91 -5.84 -13.86
N THR A 177 0.19 -6.93 -14.11
CA THR A 177 -0.09 -7.44 -15.46
C THR A 177 -1.57 -7.28 -15.77
N MET A 178 -1.89 -7.20 -17.06
CA MET A 178 -3.26 -7.20 -17.56
C MET A 178 -3.34 -8.07 -18.80
N GLU A 179 -4.28 -8.99 -18.79
CA GLU A 179 -4.45 -10.01 -19.82
C GLU A 179 -5.92 -10.00 -20.28
N ALA A 180 -6.12 -10.08 -21.60
CA ALA A 180 -7.45 -10.27 -22.15
C ALA A 180 -7.91 -11.71 -21.85
N LEU A 181 -9.16 -11.86 -21.42
CA LEU A 181 -9.80 -13.16 -21.26
C LEU A 181 -10.58 -13.49 -22.53
N ASP A 182 -10.51 -14.75 -22.95
CA ASP A 182 -11.29 -15.30 -24.07
C ASP A 182 -12.79 -15.45 -23.74
#